data_AF-A0A9D6XV35-F1
#
_entry.id   AF-A0A9D6XV35-F1
#
_cell.length_a   1.000
_cell.length_b   1.000
_cell.length_c   1.000
_cell.angle_alpha   90.00
_cell.angle_beta   90.00
_cell.angle_gamma   90.00
#
_symmetry.space_group_name_H-M   'P 1'
#
loop_
_entity.id
_entity.type
_entity.pdbx_description
1 polymer ?
#
loop_
_entity_poly.entity_id
_entity_poly.type
_entity_poly.pdbx_seq_one_letter_code
_entity_poly.pdbx_strand_id
1 'polypeptide(L)'
;MTATQHRFVYSFVALLLVSLTLSGCSLGKKTSDTSTSSTTQNQSTSDTQQPSPTGDPNSLTGLLPSSINTKVTTNLNLATNAAHAWQSDAVLTYVSVELPATLAPDSGNEVYVFGSAADNTNWWTYSIAQDTGKFVRALIPREDYLGATLDPVNTNYWNMNYVEALQLAESNGGADFRSKNASTRVTIFLSQRAPRGWLWWTVEYTAASGEQLTLLVNPNRGEVVNEAGDEVAPAKATTPSSSQNETPATNASESGAISS
;
A
#
# COMPACT_ATOMS: atom_id res chain seq x y z
N MET A 1 -13.12 -45.19 -27.49
CA MET A 1 -12.28 -44.20 -26.80
C MET A 1 -11.94 -44.75 -25.42
N THR A 2 -10.76 -45.36 -25.30
CA THR A 2 -10.30 -46.09 -24.10
C THR A 2 -9.53 -45.14 -23.19
N ALA A 3 -10.04 -44.96 -21.97
CA ALA A 3 -9.43 -44.12 -20.94
C ALA A 3 -8.34 -44.91 -20.19
N THR A 4 -7.10 -44.40 -20.22
CA THR A 4 -5.95 -44.95 -19.50
C THR A 4 -5.91 -44.34 -18.09
N GLN A 5 -6.15 -45.15 -17.05
CA GLN A 5 -5.94 -44.75 -15.67
C GLN A 5 -4.49 -44.96 -15.24
N HIS A 6 -3.79 -43.88 -14.91
CA HIS A 6 -2.50 -43.95 -14.22
C HIS A 6 -2.72 -44.01 -12.71
N ARG A 7 -2.34 -45.12 -12.09
CA ARG A 7 -2.26 -45.28 -10.64
C ARG A 7 -0.90 -44.76 -10.16
N PHE A 8 -0.89 -43.66 -9.42
CA PHE A 8 0.27 -43.20 -8.67
C PHE A 8 0.33 -43.95 -7.34
N VAL A 9 1.42 -44.70 -7.13
CA VAL A 9 1.76 -45.36 -5.86
C VAL A 9 2.79 -44.46 -5.17
N TYR A 10 2.41 -43.81 -4.07
CA TYR A 10 3.35 -43.12 -3.20
C TYR A 10 3.72 -44.02 -2.03
N SER A 11 4.95 -44.53 -2.05
CA SER A 11 5.58 -45.21 -0.92
C SER A 11 5.93 -44.21 0.18
N PHE A 12 5.29 -44.39 1.33
CA PHE A 12 5.70 -43.80 2.61
C PHE A 12 7.06 -44.38 3.02
N VAL A 13 8.09 -43.54 3.11
CA VAL A 13 9.31 -43.83 3.88
C VAL A 13 9.41 -42.78 4.97
N ALA A 14 8.91 -43.15 6.15
CA ALA A 14 9.15 -42.43 7.38
C ALA A 14 10.57 -42.72 7.86
N LEU A 15 11.46 -41.73 7.81
CA LEU A 15 12.74 -41.79 8.51
C LEU A 15 12.72 -40.80 9.68
N LEU A 16 12.44 -41.35 10.86
CA LEU A 16 12.45 -40.67 12.14
C LEU A 16 13.89 -40.64 12.66
N LEU A 17 14.59 -39.50 12.55
CA LEU A 17 15.88 -39.29 13.20
C LEU A 17 15.70 -38.38 14.40
N VAL A 18 15.60 -39.02 15.56
CA VAL A 18 15.70 -38.42 16.89
C VAL A 18 17.18 -38.17 17.16
N SER A 19 17.59 -36.91 17.24
CA SER A 19 18.86 -36.53 17.85
C SER A 19 18.62 -35.50 18.95
N LEU A 20 18.54 -36.01 20.18
CA LEU A 20 18.76 -35.25 21.41
C LEU A 20 20.24 -34.84 21.48
N THR A 21 20.51 -33.54 21.53
CA THR A 21 21.76 -33.03 22.11
C THR A 21 21.50 -31.81 22.98
N LEU A 22 21.38 -32.11 24.27
CA LEU A 22 22.09 -31.52 25.41
C LEU A 22 22.36 -30.00 25.44
N SER A 23 21.79 -29.42 26.48
CA SER A 23 22.11 -28.19 27.20
C SER A 23 23.59 -27.77 27.19
N GLY A 24 23.81 -26.50 26.86
CA GLY A 24 25.05 -25.77 27.13
C GLY A 24 24.73 -24.36 27.60
N CYS A 25 24.60 -24.17 28.92
CA CYS A 25 24.66 -22.85 29.54
C CYS A 25 26.09 -22.30 29.41
N SER A 26 26.27 -21.13 28.79
CA SER A 26 27.44 -20.30 29.07
C SER A 26 26.99 -18.91 29.50
N LEU A 27 27.03 -18.69 30.81
CA LEU A 27 27.04 -17.38 31.44
C LEU A 27 28.40 -16.75 31.12
N GLY A 28 28.45 -15.85 30.13
CA GLY A 28 29.63 -15.08 29.77
C GLY A 28 29.36 -13.60 29.89
N LYS A 29 29.56 -13.03 31.09
CA LYS A 29 29.72 -11.59 31.27
C LYS A 29 30.93 -11.13 30.45
N LYS A 30 30.70 -10.31 29.43
CA LYS A 30 31.71 -9.38 28.91
C LYS A 30 31.14 -7.98 28.93
N THR A 31 31.61 -7.22 29.90
CA THR A 31 31.68 -5.77 29.88
C THR A 31 32.49 -5.37 28.65
N SER A 32 31.84 -4.71 27.69
CA SER A 32 32.52 -3.98 26.63
C SER A 32 32.05 -2.54 26.70
N ASP A 33 32.97 -1.70 27.14
CA ASP A 33 32.90 -0.25 27.06
C ASP A 33 32.57 0.15 25.62
N THR A 34 31.33 0.56 25.40
CA THR A 34 30.92 1.19 24.14
C THR A 34 31.15 2.67 24.31
N SER A 35 32.27 3.14 23.79
CA SER A 35 32.51 4.56 23.54
C SER A 35 31.41 5.06 22.60
N THR A 36 30.47 5.82 23.17
CA THR A 36 29.49 6.60 22.43
C THR A 36 30.21 7.71 21.67
N SER A 37 30.64 7.42 20.45
CA SER A 37 30.92 8.44 19.45
C SER A 37 29.58 8.96 18.93
N SER A 38 29.13 10.08 19.49
CA SER A 38 28.06 10.90 18.95
C SER A 38 28.50 11.47 17.60
N THR A 39 28.30 10.71 16.52
CA THR A 39 28.25 11.27 15.18
C THR A 39 26.95 12.04 15.06
N THR A 40 27.02 13.35 15.27
CA THR A 40 26.00 14.30 14.83
C THR A 40 25.90 14.19 13.31
N GLN A 41 25.07 13.27 12.83
CA GLN A 41 24.57 13.33 11.47
C GLN A 41 23.69 14.58 11.42
N ASN A 42 24.18 15.61 10.73
CA ASN A 42 23.35 16.65 10.15
C ASN A 42 22.37 15.98 9.18
N GLN A 43 21.29 15.42 9.71
CA GLN A 43 20.10 15.10 8.97
C GLN A 43 19.52 16.45 8.58
N SER A 44 19.88 16.91 7.38
CA SER A 44 19.26 18.03 6.73
C SER A 44 17.80 17.63 6.49
N THR A 45 16.95 17.90 7.47
CA THR A 45 15.51 17.94 7.32
C THR A 45 15.24 19.06 6.34
N SER A 46 15.21 18.71 5.05
CA SER A 46 14.48 19.53 4.09
C SER A 46 13.06 19.57 4.63
N ASP A 47 12.68 20.72 5.20
CA ASP A 47 11.29 21.11 5.42
C ASP A 47 10.60 21.19 4.06
N THR A 48 10.39 20.04 3.43
CA THR A 48 9.32 19.91 2.46
C THR A 48 8.04 20.09 3.26
N GLN A 49 7.48 21.31 3.19
CA GLN A 49 6.15 21.61 3.68
C GLN A 49 5.20 20.51 3.19
N GLN A 50 4.86 19.59 4.09
CA GLN A 50 3.86 18.58 3.82
C GLN A 50 2.57 19.33 3.49
N PRO A 51 1.99 19.12 2.30
CA PRO A 51 0.81 19.86 1.88
C PRO A 51 -0.29 19.67 2.93
N SER A 52 -0.92 20.77 3.35
CA SER A 52 -2.05 20.69 4.25
C SER A 52 -3.19 19.92 3.56
N PRO A 53 -3.84 18.97 4.24
CA PRO A 53 -4.91 18.19 3.64
C PRO A 53 -6.03 19.13 3.19
N THR A 54 -6.37 19.07 1.91
CA THR A 54 -7.43 19.88 1.28
C THR A 54 -8.70 19.05 1.00
N GLY A 55 -8.69 17.76 1.37
CA GLY A 55 -9.79 16.81 1.15
C GLY A 55 -10.79 16.71 2.29
N ASP A 56 -11.84 15.92 2.08
CA ASP A 56 -12.78 15.52 3.13
C ASP A 56 -12.01 14.83 4.28
N PRO A 57 -12.10 15.32 5.52
CA PRO A 57 -11.41 14.71 6.67
C PRO A 57 -11.88 13.28 6.97
N ASN A 58 -13.00 12.83 6.38
CA ASN A 58 -13.50 11.46 6.49
C ASN A 58 -13.05 10.56 5.32
N SER A 59 -12.15 11.05 4.46
CA SER A 59 -11.55 10.32 3.35
C SER A 59 -10.04 10.21 3.55
N LEU A 60 -9.43 9.11 3.09
CA LEU A 60 -7.96 8.93 3.10
C LEU A 60 -7.22 10.09 2.41
N THR A 61 -7.84 10.78 1.45
CA THR A 61 -7.25 11.93 0.76
C THR A 61 -7.21 13.22 1.61
N GLY A 62 -7.98 13.29 2.69
CA GLY A 62 -7.96 14.39 3.66
C GLY A 62 -7.26 14.06 4.98
N LEU A 63 -6.76 12.84 5.16
CA LEU A 63 -6.06 12.44 6.37
C LEU A 63 -4.60 12.89 6.38
N LEU A 64 -4.06 13.09 7.58
CA LEU A 64 -2.61 13.20 7.77
C LEU A 64 -1.98 11.81 7.56
N PRO A 65 -1.00 11.61 6.66
CA PRO A 65 -0.43 10.28 6.43
C PRO A 65 0.11 9.62 7.69
N SER A 66 0.71 10.38 8.61
CA SER A 66 1.24 9.84 9.86
C SER A 66 0.18 9.24 10.79
N SER A 67 -1.10 9.61 10.63
CA SER A 67 -2.20 9.09 11.45
C SER A 67 -2.43 7.58 11.26
N ILE A 68 -2.01 6.99 10.13
CA ILE A 68 -2.17 5.56 9.85
C ILE A 68 -0.90 4.74 10.09
N ASN A 69 0.24 5.37 10.39
CA ASN A 69 1.54 4.70 10.49
C ASN A 69 1.55 3.57 11.51
N THR A 70 0.96 3.78 12.69
CA THR A 70 0.86 2.76 13.73
C THR A 70 0.15 1.51 13.19
N LYS A 71 -0.97 1.71 12.49
CA LYS A 71 -1.79 0.62 11.97
C LYS A 71 -1.09 -0.18 10.87
N VAL A 72 -0.48 0.53 9.90
CA VAL A 72 0.33 -0.11 8.84
C VAL A 72 1.48 -0.92 9.44
N THR A 73 2.17 -0.36 10.45
CA THR A 73 3.28 -1.04 11.13
C THR A 73 2.78 -2.26 11.89
N THR A 74 1.66 -2.16 12.59
CA THR A 74 1.03 -3.29 13.30
C THR A 74 0.68 -4.42 12.35
N ASN A 75 0.03 -4.12 11.22
CA ASN A 75 -0.37 -5.11 10.23
C ASN A 75 0.83 -5.77 9.55
N LEU A 76 1.84 -4.99 9.17
CA LEU A 76 3.09 -5.51 8.61
C LEU A 76 3.81 -6.43 9.60
N ASN A 77 3.91 -6.04 10.87
CA ASN A 77 4.53 -6.87 11.90
C ASN A 77 3.75 -8.16 12.15
N LEU A 78 2.41 -8.09 12.14
CA LEU A 78 1.55 -9.26 12.27
C LEU A 78 1.80 -10.26 11.13
N ALA A 79 1.80 -9.78 9.88
CA ALA A 79 2.07 -10.61 8.71
C ALA A 79 3.51 -11.18 8.72
N THR A 80 4.50 -10.36 9.05
CA THR A 80 5.92 -10.76 9.11
C THR A 80 6.16 -11.84 10.15
N ASN A 81 5.65 -11.66 11.37
CA ASN A 81 5.78 -12.66 12.44
C ASN A 81 5.09 -13.97 12.06
N ALA A 82 3.90 -13.89 11.45
CA ALA A 82 3.18 -15.07 11.00
C ALA A 82 3.89 -15.79 9.84
N ALA A 83 4.55 -15.06 8.94
CA ALA A 83 5.38 -15.61 7.87
C ALA A 83 6.61 -16.32 8.45
N HIS A 84 7.35 -15.67 9.36
CA HIS A 84 8.54 -16.27 10.00
C HIS A 84 8.23 -17.47 10.89
N ALA A 85 7.04 -17.53 11.49
CA ALA A 85 6.60 -18.70 12.25
C ALA A 85 6.38 -19.93 11.34
N TRP A 86 6.07 -19.73 10.06
CA TRP A 86 5.91 -20.80 9.08
C TRP A 86 7.20 -21.10 8.34
N GLN A 87 7.92 -20.06 7.94
CA GLN A 87 9.15 -20.15 7.18
C GLN A 87 10.13 -19.07 7.64
N SER A 88 11.19 -19.49 8.34
CA SER A 88 12.09 -18.58 9.06
C SER A 88 12.91 -17.65 8.17
N ASP A 89 13.11 -18.00 6.91
CA ASP A 89 13.79 -17.16 5.90
C ASP A 89 12.81 -16.37 5.02
N ALA A 90 11.54 -16.25 5.42
CA ALA A 90 10.55 -15.49 4.65
C ALA A 90 10.95 -14.01 4.52
N VAL A 91 10.82 -13.46 3.31
CA VAL A 91 11.15 -12.07 2.98
C VAL A 91 9.95 -11.43 2.28
N LEU A 92 9.61 -10.20 2.66
CA LEU A 92 8.54 -9.45 2.03
C LEU A 92 8.92 -9.14 0.57
N THR A 93 8.00 -9.41 -0.36
CA THR A 93 8.21 -9.22 -1.82
C THR A 93 7.17 -8.31 -2.45
N TYR A 94 5.97 -8.23 -1.87
CA TYR A 94 4.88 -7.44 -2.41
C TYR A 94 3.90 -7.03 -1.30
N VAL A 95 3.37 -5.83 -1.41
CA VAL A 95 2.28 -5.31 -0.57
C VAL A 95 1.19 -4.81 -1.49
N SER A 96 -0.08 -5.07 -1.19
CA SER A 96 -1.22 -4.46 -1.88
C SER A 96 -2.25 -3.97 -0.88
N VAL A 97 -2.94 -2.89 -1.21
CA VAL A 97 -4.02 -2.29 -0.44
C VAL A 97 -5.17 -2.06 -1.40
N GLU A 98 -6.24 -2.82 -1.24
CA GLU A 98 -7.49 -2.57 -1.96
C GLU A 98 -8.35 -1.62 -1.14
N LEU A 99 -8.76 -0.51 -1.75
CA LEU A 99 -9.57 0.53 -1.12
C LEU A 99 -10.96 0.58 -1.74
N PRO A 100 -12.02 0.80 -0.93
CA PRO A 100 -13.34 1.05 -1.48
C PRO A 100 -13.39 2.40 -2.19
N ALA A 101 -14.35 2.58 -3.10
CA ALA A 101 -14.51 3.80 -3.89
C ALA A 101 -14.71 5.08 -3.06
N THR A 102 -15.23 4.95 -1.83
CA THR A 102 -15.40 6.05 -0.88
C THR A 102 -14.10 6.54 -0.28
N LEU A 103 -13.02 5.76 -0.40
CA LEU A 103 -11.73 5.98 0.28
C LEU A 103 -11.92 6.21 1.79
N ALA A 104 -12.87 5.51 2.40
CA ALA A 104 -13.11 5.62 3.83
C ALA A 104 -11.88 5.09 4.61
N PRO A 105 -11.43 5.79 5.66
CA PRO A 105 -10.38 5.29 6.54
C PRO A 105 -10.72 3.92 7.12
N ASP A 106 -9.70 3.10 7.35
CA ASP A 106 -9.80 1.79 7.99
C ASP A 106 -10.73 0.77 7.31
N SER A 107 -11.10 1.00 6.06
CA SER A 107 -12.03 0.14 5.31
C SER A 107 -11.36 -0.70 4.21
N GLY A 108 -10.03 -0.59 4.07
CA GLY A 108 -9.27 -1.33 3.07
C GLY A 108 -8.96 -2.78 3.45
N ASN A 109 -8.38 -3.51 2.51
CA ASN A 109 -7.80 -4.82 2.75
C ASN A 109 -6.32 -4.81 2.34
N GLU A 110 -5.44 -5.14 3.27
CA GLU A 110 -3.98 -5.15 3.08
C GLU A 110 -3.51 -6.58 2.82
N VAL A 111 -2.82 -6.81 1.71
CA VAL A 111 -2.24 -8.10 1.34
C VAL A 111 -0.72 -7.99 1.39
N TYR A 112 -0.09 -8.83 2.19
CA TYR A 112 1.36 -8.98 2.28
C TYR A 112 1.77 -10.31 1.69
N VAL A 113 2.76 -10.31 0.80
CA VAL A 113 3.26 -11.52 0.14
C VAL A 113 4.73 -11.71 0.45
N PHE A 114 5.06 -12.89 0.95
CA PHE A 114 6.40 -13.28 1.31
C PHE A 114 6.90 -14.41 0.41
N GLY A 115 8.16 -14.28 -0.03
CA GLY A 115 8.93 -15.35 -0.64
C GLY A 115 9.88 -16.00 0.36
N SER A 116 10.38 -17.18 0.02
CA SER A 116 11.43 -17.88 0.77
C SER A 116 12.47 -18.43 -0.20
N ALA A 117 13.73 -18.51 0.23
CA ALA A 117 14.79 -19.15 -0.55
C ALA A 117 14.72 -20.68 -0.42
N ALA A 118 14.26 -21.18 0.72
CA ALA A 118 14.02 -22.60 0.97
C ALA A 118 12.69 -23.12 0.38
N ASP A 119 11.70 -22.26 0.13
CA ASP A 119 10.49 -22.59 -0.65
C ASP A 119 10.39 -21.71 -1.91
N ASN A 120 10.88 -22.26 -3.03
CA ASN A 120 10.81 -21.62 -4.34
C ASN A 120 9.52 -21.93 -5.12
N THR A 121 8.56 -22.66 -4.53
CA THR A 121 7.33 -23.11 -5.19
C THR A 121 6.11 -22.31 -4.79
N ASN A 122 6.07 -21.73 -3.59
CA ASN A 122 4.91 -21.00 -3.10
C ASN A 122 5.20 -19.54 -2.75
N TRP A 123 4.15 -18.74 -2.81
CA TRP A 123 4.00 -17.45 -2.15
C TRP A 123 3.21 -17.64 -0.85
N TRP A 124 3.70 -17.00 0.22
CA TRP A 124 3.03 -16.96 1.51
C TRP A 124 2.28 -15.63 1.61
N THR A 125 0.96 -15.69 1.55
CA THR A 125 0.10 -14.50 1.46
C THR A 125 -0.69 -14.30 2.74
N TYR A 126 -0.82 -13.05 3.16
CA TYR A 126 -1.57 -12.64 4.35
C TYR A 126 -2.47 -11.47 3.98
N SER A 127 -3.78 -11.68 4.01
CA SER A 127 -4.80 -10.65 3.76
C SER A 127 -5.36 -10.18 5.10
N ILE A 128 -5.26 -8.90 5.40
CA ILE A 128 -5.63 -8.29 6.68
C ILE A 128 -6.72 -7.24 6.43
N ALA A 129 -7.89 -7.47 7.02
CA ALA A 129 -8.97 -6.49 6.99
C ALA A 129 -8.63 -5.32 7.93
N GLN A 130 -8.65 -4.10 7.40
CA GLN A 130 -8.23 -2.92 8.14
C GLN A 130 -9.12 -2.59 9.33
N ASP A 131 -10.42 -2.88 9.26
CA ASP A 131 -11.40 -2.52 10.28
C ASP A 131 -11.30 -3.39 11.54
N THR A 132 -10.98 -4.67 11.35
CA THR A 132 -11.01 -5.69 12.41
C THR A 132 -9.62 -6.20 12.80
N GLY A 133 -8.60 -5.95 11.96
CA GLY A 133 -7.25 -6.50 12.13
C GLY A 133 -7.18 -8.03 12.00
N LYS A 134 -8.28 -8.68 11.59
CA LYS A 134 -8.30 -10.12 11.34
C LYS A 134 -7.60 -10.42 10.03
N PHE A 135 -6.86 -11.52 10.00
CA PHE A 135 -6.18 -11.95 8.79
C PHE A 135 -6.56 -13.35 8.33
N VAL A 136 -6.51 -13.54 7.01
CA VAL A 136 -6.53 -14.83 6.33
C VAL A 136 -5.15 -15.08 5.76
N ARG A 137 -4.70 -16.33 5.82
CA ARG A 137 -3.44 -16.77 5.22
C ARG A 137 -3.70 -17.75 4.09
N ALA A 138 -2.89 -17.67 3.04
CA ALA A 138 -2.90 -18.66 1.96
C ALA A 138 -1.48 -18.95 1.45
N LEU A 139 -1.28 -20.21 1.06
CA LEU A 139 -0.15 -20.69 0.28
C LEU A 139 -0.62 -20.75 -1.16
N ILE A 140 0.03 -20.00 -2.05
CA ILE A 140 -0.36 -19.93 -3.45
C ILE A 140 0.86 -20.30 -4.30
N PRO A 141 0.78 -21.30 -5.19
CA PRO A 141 1.88 -21.60 -6.12
C PRO A 141 2.32 -20.36 -6.88
N ARG A 142 3.63 -20.20 -7.10
CA ARG A 142 4.16 -18.95 -7.68
C ARG A 142 3.63 -18.71 -9.10
N GLU A 143 3.45 -19.78 -9.86
CA GLU A 143 2.88 -19.79 -11.20
C GLU A 143 1.42 -19.28 -11.28
N ASP A 144 0.67 -19.34 -10.18
CA ASP A 144 -0.78 -19.06 -10.17
C ASP A 144 -1.13 -17.63 -9.72
N TYR A 145 -0.14 -16.81 -9.33
CA TYR A 145 -0.40 -15.52 -8.69
C TYR A 145 0.40 -14.37 -9.30
N LEU A 146 1.49 -13.95 -8.66
CA LEU A 146 2.29 -12.77 -9.07
C LEU A 146 3.48 -13.13 -9.98
N GLY A 147 3.46 -14.34 -10.55
CA GLY A 147 4.54 -14.88 -11.36
C GLY A 147 5.63 -15.58 -10.53
N ALA A 148 6.59 -16.17 -11.23
CA ALA A 148 7.63 -17.03 -10.64
C ALA A 148 8.68 -16.26 -9.81
N THR A 149 8.90 -14.98 -10.14
CA THR A 149 9.99 -14.17 -9.58
C THR A 149 9.48 -12.81 -9.17
N LEU A 150 9.61 -12.51 -7.88
CA LEU A 150 9.47 -11.17 -7.32
C LEU A 150 10.73 -10.84 -6.53
N ASP A 151 11.23 -9.63 -6.70
CA ASP A 151 12.36 -9.15 -5.92
C ASP A 151 11.89 -8.74 -4.51
N PRO A 152 12.70 -9.01 -3.47
CA PRO A 152 12.43 -8.54 -2.12
C PRO A 152 12.18 -7.02 -2.03
N VAL A 153 11.21 -6.61 -1.24
CA VAL A 153 11.02 -5.20 -0.89
C VAL A 153 12.19 -4.75 -0.01
N ASN A 154 13.00 -3.83 -0.52
CA ASN A 154 14.05 -3.20 0.28
C ASN A 154 13.45 -2.07 1.11
N THR A 155 13.19 -2.34 2.39
CA THR A 155 12.52 -1.42 3.32
C THR A 155 13.31 -0.13 3.57
N ASN A 156 14.61 -0.08 3.27
CA ASN A 156 15.40 1.16 3.37
C ASN A 156 14.95 2.24 2.38
N TYR A 157 14.23 1.87 1.32
CA TYR A 157 13.65 2.79 0.35
C TYR A 157 12.15 3.02 0.56
N TRP A 158 11.55 2.39 1.59
CA TRP A 158 10.14 2.52 1.92
C TRP A 158 9.93 3.55 3.02
N ASN A 159 10.00 4.83 2.67
CA ASN A 159 9.83 5.95 3.62
C ASN A 159 8.40 6.50 3.66
N MET A 160 7.55 6.09 2.71
CA MET A 160 6.20 6.59 2.48
C MET A 160 5.15 5.49 2.65
N ASN A 161 4.06 5.76 3.36
CA ASN A 161 2.94 4.82 3.46
C ASN A 161 1.96 4.94 2.26
N TYR A 162 1.00 4.01 2.16
CA TYR A 162 0.08 3.99 1.03
C TYR A 162 -0.87 5.21 0.97
N VAL A 163 -1.15 5.89 2.09
CA VAL A 163 -2.00 7.09 2.11
C VAL A 163 -1.28 8.28 1.51
N GLU A 164 -0.01 8.48 1.86
CA GLU A 164 0.81 9.53 1.24
C GLU A 164 0.99 9.26 -0.27
N ALA A 165 1.23 8.01 -0.66
CA ALA A 165 1.30 7.62 -2.06
C ALA A 165 -0.03 7.89 -2.80
N LEU A 166 -1.17 7.55 -2.19
CA LEU A 166 -2.50 7.86 -2.72
C LEU A 166 -2.70 9.36 -2.91
N GLN A 167 -2.35 10.17 -1.91
CA GLN A 167 -2.52 11.62 -1.97
C GLN A 167 -1.68 12.25 -3.09
N LEU A 168 -0.45 11.79 -3.27
CA LEU A 168 0.39 12.20 -4.39
C LEU A 168 -0.25 11.79 -5.73
N ALA A 169 -0.71 10.54 -5.87
CA ALA A 169 -1.38 10.09 -7.09
C ALA A 169 -2.67 10.87 -7.38
N GLU A 170 -3.47 11.19 -6.37
CA GLU A 170 -4.70 11.98 -6.49
C GLU A 170 -4.39 13.38 -7.05
N SER A 171 -3.34 14.04 -6.55
CA SER A 171 -2.90 15.35 -7.03
C SER A 171 -2.30 15.34 -8.46
N ASN A 172 -1.96 14.16 -8.97
CA ASN A 172 -1.38 13.93 -10.30
C ASN A 172 -2.36 13.25 -11.27
N GLY A 173 -3.66 13.50 -11.10
CA GLY A 173 -4.71 13.08 -12.04
C GLY A 173 -5.64 11.99 -11.52
N GLY A 174 -5.32 11.35 -10.39
CA GLY A 174 -6.21 10.36 -9.76
C GLY A 174 -7.57 10.95 -9.37
N ALA A 175 -7.59 12.16 -8.79
CA ALA A 175 -8.83 12.83 -8.41
C ALA A 175 -9.70 13.15 -9.64
N ASP A 176 -9.08 13.68 -10.70
CA ASP A 176 -9.76 13.97 -11.97
C ASP A 176 -10.34 12.70 -12.59
N PHE A 177 -9.58 11.59 -12.56
CA PHE A 177 -10.06 10.30 -13.05
C PHE A 177 -11.29 9.83 -12.28
N ARG A 178 -11.24 9.82 -10.93
CA ARG A 178 -12.39 9.42 -10.10
C ARG A 178 -13.60 10.34 -10.27
N SER A 179 -13.39 11.63 -10.54
CA SER A 179 -14.48 12.58 -10.78
C SER A 179 -15.25 12.29 -12.07
N LYS A 180 -14.55 11.81 -13.10
CA LYS A 180 -15.13 11.42 -14.40
C LYS A 180 -15.70 10.00 -14.38
N ASN A 181 -15.14 9.15 -13.53
CA ASN A 181 -15.46 7.73 -13.42
C ASN A 181 -16.02 7.40 -12.02
N ALA A 182 -17.34 7.47 -11.87
CA ALA A 182 -18.01 7.07 -10.62
C ALA A 182 -17.70 5.60 -10.26
N SER A 183 -17.67 5.31 -8.95
CA SER A 183 -17.39 3.96 -8.42
C SER A 183 -16.04 3.38 -8.85
N THR A 184 -15.05 4.24 -9.11
CA THR A 184 -13.67 3.80 -9.38
C THR A 184 -13.12 3.01 -8.21
N ARG A 185 -12.59 1.82 -8.50
CA ARG A 185 -11.82 1.01 -7.56
C ARG A 185 -10.38 1.51 -7.53
N VAL A 186 -9.80 1.60 -6.34
CA VAL A 186 -8.40 1.99 -6.17
C VAL A 186 -7.64 0.84 -5.53
N THR A 187 -6.56 0.41 -6.19
CA THR A 187 -5.65 -0.60 -5.68
C THR A 187 -4.25 -0.02 -5.66
N ILE A 188 -3.58 -0.12 -4.51
CA ILE A 188 -2.25 0.45 -4.29
C ILE A 188 -1.30 -0.68 -3.95
N PHE A 189 -0.19 -0.83 -4.65
CA PHE A 189 0.76 -1.89 -4.34
C PHE A 189 2.22 -1.46 -4.38
N LEU A 190 3.02 -2.00 -3.46
CA LEU A 190 4.45 -1.77 -3.35
C LEU A 190 5.19 -2.99 -3.89
N SER A 191 5.99 -2.77 -4.94
CA SER A 191 6.82 -3.82 -5.52
C SER A 191 8.00 -3.23 -6.28
N GLN A 192 9.04 -4.04 -6.50
CA GLN A 192 10.03 -3.70 -7.50
C GLN A 192 9.49 -4.04 -8.88
N ARG A 193 9.48 -3.08 -9.82
CA ARG A 193 9.01 -3.32 -11.18
C ARG A 193 9.78 -2.55 -12.24
N ALA A 194 9.57 -2.98 -13.49
CA ALA A 194 10.00 -2.28 -14.69
C ALA A 194 9.52 -0.80 -14.69
N PRO A 195 10.22 0.11 -15.38
CA PRO A 195 11.35 -0.15 -16.28
C PRO A 195 12.73 -0.25 -15.61
N ARG A 196 12.91 0.26 -14.39
CA ARG A 196 14.25 0.39 -13.75
C ARG A 196 14.52 -0.62 -12.64
N GLY A 197 13.55 -1.51 -12.32
CA GLY A 197 13.66 -2.42 -11.18
C GLY A 197 13.64 -1.68 -9.84
N TRP A 198 13.06 -0.48 -9.80
CA TRP A 198 12.97 0.33 -8.59
C TRP A 198 11.72 -0.05 -7.80
N LEU A 199 11.77 0.22 -6.50
CA LEU A 199 10.63 0.10 -5.63
C LEU A 199 9.63 1.23 -5.94
N TRP A 200 8.38 0.87 -6.23
CA TRP A 200 7.32 1.82 -6.55
C TRP A 200 6.06 1.49 -5.76
N TRP A 201 5.38 2.52 -5.26
CA TRP A 201 3.95 2.45 -5.03
C TRP A 201 3.25 2.61 -6.38
N THR A 202 2.63 1.54 -6.89
CA THR A 202 1.73 1.63 -8.04
C THR A 202 0.33 1.91 -7.52
N VAL A 203 -0.28 3.02 -7.95
CA VAL A 203 -1.66 3.38 -7.65
C VAL A 203 -2.48 3.18 -8.93
N GLU A 204 -3.32 2.15 -8.93
CA GLU A 204 -4.19 1.78 -10.04
C GLU A 204 -5.62 2.20 -9.75
N TYR A 205 -6.20 2.94 -10.69
CA TYR A 205 -7.60 3.35 -10.71
C TYR A 205 -8.30 2.55 -11.81
N THR A 206 -9.34 1.80 -11.47
CA THR A 206 -10.15 1.06 -12.45
C THR A 206 -11.61 1.52 -12.38
N ALA A 207 -12.10 2.09 -13.48
CA ALA A 207 -13.49 2.48 -13.66
C ALA A 207 -14.39 1.26 -13.93
N ALA A 208 -15.68 1.38 -13.66
CA ALA A 208 -16.66 0.34 -14.01
C ALA A 208 -16.75 0.07 -15.53
N SER A 209 -16.36 1.05 -16.36
CA SER A 209 -16.26 0.93 -17.81
C SER A 209 -15.08 0.07 -18.28
N GLY A 210 -14.12 -0.22 -17.40
CA GLY A 210 -12.84 -0.84 -17.74
C GLY A 210 -11.74 0.15 -18.13
N GLU A 211 -12.02 1.46 -18.14
CA GLU A 211 -10.98 2.48 -18.24
C GLU A 211 -10.05 2.39 -17.02
N GLN A 212 -8.75 2.58 -17.23
CA GLN A 212 -7.73 2.49 -16.19
C GLN A 212 -6.79 3.70 -16.22
N LEU A 213 -6.34 4.11 -15.03
CA LEU A 213 -5.21 5.01 -14.84
C LEU A 213 -4.23 4.38 -13.86
N THR A 214 -2.96 4.36 -14.22
CA THR A 214 -1.88 3.83 -13.37
C THR A 214 -0.83 4.91 -13.15
N LEU A 215 -0.55 5.20 -11.89
CA LEU A 215 0.49 6.15 -11.47
C LEU A 215 1.51 5.43 -10.60
N LEU A 216 2.80 5.68 -10.84
CA LEU A 216 3.91 5.13 -10.05
C LEU A 216 4.45 6.24 -9.15
N VAL A 217 4.44 6.02 -7.85
CA VAL A 217 4.92 6.96 -6.83
C VAL A 217 6.18 6.40 -6.17
N ASN A 218 7.26 7.18 -6.20
CA ASN A 218 8.53 6.79 -5.60
C ASN A 218 8.41 6.82 -4.06
N PRO A 219 8.54 5.68 -3.36
CA PRO A 219 8.32 5.59 -1.92
C PRO A 219 9.39 6.29 -1.07
N ASN A 220 10.49 6.73 -1.68
CA ASN A 220 11.57 7.45 -1.01
C ASN A 220 11.51 8.96 -1.25
N ARG A 221 11.03 9.41 -2.42
CA ARG A 221 11.13 10.81 -2.87
C ARG A 221 9.81 11.47 -3.22
N GLY A 222 8.72 10.71 -3.35
CA GLY A 222 7.40 11.21 -3.76
C GLY A 222 7.28 11.65 -5.22
N GLU A 223 8.27 11.33 -6.06
CA GLU A 223 8.18 11.52 -7.51
C GLU A 223 7.03 10.68 -8.09
N VAL A 224 6.22 11.27 -8.98
CA VAL A 224 5.10 10.60 -9.64
C VAL A 224 5.35 10.52 -11.15
N VAL A 225 5.30 9.30 -11.69
CA VAL A 225 5.43 9.04 -13.12
C VAL A 225 4.27 8.17 -13.61
N ASN A 226 4.02 8.15 -14.92
CA ASN A 226 3.07 7.24 -15.54
C ASN A 226 3.67 5.83 -15.69
N GLU A 227 2.92 4.87 -16.27
CA GLU A 227 3.42 3.51 -16.50
C GLU A 227 4.60 3.43 -17.49
N ALA A 228 4.73 4.39 -18.41
CA ALA A 228 5.89 4.50 -19.30
C ALA A 228 7.13 5.07 -18.59
N GLY A 229 6.98 5.60 -17.38
CA GLY A 229 8.04 6.25 -16.62
C GLY A 229 8.23 7.74 -16.94
N ASP A 230 7.29 8.36 -17.66
CA ASP A 230 7.31 9.80 -17.91
C ASP A 230 6.77 10.56 -16.70
N GLU A 231 7.40 11.69 -16.38
CA GLU A 231 6.90 12.61 -15.35
C GLU A 231 5.48 13.08 -15.66
N VAL A 232 4.60 12.99 -14.66
CA VAL A 232 3.24 13.51 -14.76
C VAL A 232 3.24 14.92 -14.18
N ALA A 233 2.83 15.91 -14.96
CA ALA A 233 2.66 17.25 -14.44
C ALA A 233 1.53 17.23 -13.38
N PRO A 234 1.72 17.87 -12.21
CA PRO A 234 0.65 18.01 -11.24
C PRO A 234 -0.57 18.62 -11.92
N ALA A 235 -1.76 18.09 -11.63
CA ALA A 235 -2.99 18.69 -12.13
C ALA A 235 -2.97 20.16 -11.71
N LYS A 236 -3.00 21.08 -12.70
CA LYS A 236 -3.04 22.52 -12.38
C LYS A 236 -4.26 22.70 -11.49
N ALA A 237 -4.04 23.16 -10.26
CA ALA A 237 -5.13 23.45 -9.33
C ALA A 237 -6.11 24.37 -10.05
N THR A 238 -7.25 23.83 -10.46
CA THR A 238 -8.33 24.63 -11.02
C THR A 238 -8.86 25.42 -9.84
N THR A 239 -8.45 26.69 -9.76
CA THR A 239 -9.03 27.63 -8.81
C THR A 239 -10.54 27.48 -8.94
N PRO A 240 -11.27 27.05 -7.89
CA PRO A 240 -12.70 26.89 -7.98
C PRO A 240 -13.26 28.22 -8.47
N SER A 241 -13.89 28.19 -9.64
CA SER A 241 -14.54 29.36 -10.20
C SER A 241 -15.51 29.83 -9.12
N SER A 242 -15.24 31.00 -8.53
CA SER A 242 -16.14 31.59 -7.56
C SER A 242 -17.45 31.81 -8.29
N SER A 243 -18.41 30.90 -8.10
CA SER A 243 -19.77 31.10 -8.52
C SER A 243 -20.21 32.35 -7.78
N GLN A 244 -20.23 33.47 -8.49
CA GLN A 244 -20.78 34.71 -7.98
C GLN A 244 -22.20 34.38 -7.56
N ASN A 245 -22.42 34.43 -6.25
CA ASN A 245 -23.72 34.35 -5.65
C ASN A 245 -24.44 35.62 -6.09
N GLU A 246 -25.07 35.59 -7.27
CA GLU A 246 -25.96 36.67 -7.71
C GLU A 246 -27.12 36.69 -6.72
N THR A 247 -27.02 37.61 -5.76
CA THR A 247 -28.11 37.99 -4.86
C THR A 247 -29.32 38.31 -5.74
N PRO A 248 -30.47 37.62 -5.58
CA PRO A 248 -31.68 37.99 -6.30
C PRO A 248 -32.06 39.42 -5.92
N ALA A 249 -32.13 40.31 -6.90
CA ALA A 249 -32.64 41.65 -6.70
C ALA A 249 -34.11 41.57 -6.27
N THR A 250 -34.37 41.87 -5.00
CA THR A 250 -35.73 42.03 -4.47
C THR A 250 -36.37 43.26 -5.10
N ASN A 251 -37.18 43.05 -6.15
CA ASN A 251 -38.07 44.08 -6.67
C ASN A 251 -39.21 44.31 -5.66
N ALA A 252 -39.07 45.33 -4.83
CA ALA A 252 -40.17 45.86 -4.03
C ALA A 252 -41.15 46.59 -4.96
N SER A 253 -42.27 45.95 -5.26
CA SER A 253 -43.41 46.57 -5.94
C SER A 253 -44.19 47.42 -4.94
N GLU A 254 -44.07 48.73 -5.09
CA GLU A 254 -44.86 49.75 -4.40
C GLU A 254 -46.33 49.67 -4.87
N SER A 255 -47.24 49.27 -3.98
CA SER A 255 -48.70 49.27 -4.25
C SER A 255 -49.34 50.45 -3.53
N GLY A 256 -49.71 51.46 -4.30
CA GLY A 256 -50.48 52.62 -3.81
C GLY A 256 -51.99 52.38 -3.74
N ALA A 257 -52.64 53.19 -2.89
CA ALA A 257 -54.07 53.51 -2.80
C ALA A 257 -55.03 52.36 -2.40
N ILE A 258 -56.11 52.54 -1.64
CA ILE A 258 -57.22 53.47 -1.86
C ILE A 258 -57.92 53.79 -0.51
N SER A 259 -58.38 55.03 -0.41
CA SER A 259 -59.26 55.63 0.60
C SER A 259 -60.63 54.97 0.76
N SER A 260 -61.18 55.00 1.97
CA SER A 260 -62.62 55.18 2.26
C SER A 260 -62.77 55.76 3.67
#